data_AF-A0AAX2IAI3-F1
#
_entry.id   AF-A0AAX2IAI3-F1
#
_cell.length_a   1.000
_cell.length_b   1.000
_cell.length_c   1.000
_cell.angle_alpha   90.00
_cell.angle_beta   90.00
_cell.angle_gamma   90.00
#
_symmetry.space_group_name_H-M   'P 1'
#
loop_
_entity.id
_entity.type
_entity.pdbx_description
1 polymer ?
#
loop_
_entity_poly.entity_id
_entity_poly.type
_entity_poly.pdbx_seq_one_letter_code
_entity_poly.pdbx_strand_id
1 'polypeptide(L)'
;MLSFTKDDIEALHQAGITAELHSPQPQLMSLDEVLQNKFALLNDYPQMGFYFIRFPDELVPMQQQGQHFQCFEKCCYGYFVLNTKGNVYLLSTNDDYTDASVVWVNHSLDEFIKSYSRLLAGVFQLKGSDTSTQEKLFAILDKVAQQVTESIRELNPKLLEEGSLWEQFIYMIEDGWFNIAYHEIFYIREGRRSL
;
A
#
# COMPACT_ATOMS: atom_id res chain seq x y z
N MET A 1 -5.87 11.55 -5.92
CA MET A 1 -7.27 11.27 -5.52
C MET A 1 -7.53 9.85 -5.96
N LEU A 2 -7.92 8.99 -5.01
CA LEU A 2 -8.31 7.63 -5.32
C LEU A 2 -9.40 7.65 -6.40
N SER A 3 -9.13 6.99 -7.52
CA SER A 3 -10.05 6.90 -8.63
C SER A 3 -10.09 5.47 -9.14
N PHE A 4 -11.25 5.07 -9.63
CA PHE A 4 -11.49 3.72 -10.11
C PHE A 4 -11.56 3.78 -11.63
N THR A 5 -10.61 3.11 -12.26
CA THR A 5 -10.59 2.90 -13.71
C THR A 5 -11.58 1.79 -14.11
N LYS A 6 -11.73 1.54 -15.42
CA LYS A 6 -12.56 0.42 -15.88
C LYS A 6 -12.01 -0.92 -15.41
N ASP A 7 -10.70 -1.08 -15.48
CA ASP A 7 -9.99 -2.29 -15.07
C ASP A 7 -10.17 -2.53 -13.56
N ASP A 8 -10.20 -1.46 -12.77
CA ASP A 8 -10.46 -1.53 -11.32
C ASP A 8 -11.87 -2.05 -11.01
N ILE A 9 -12.87 -1.56 -11.73
CA ILE A 9 -14.26 -1.99 -11.59
C ILE A 9 -14.39 -3.47 -11.98
N GLU A 10 -13.70 -3.89 -13.04
CA GLU A 10 -13.68 -5.29 -13.46
C GLU A 10 -13.01 -6.19 -12.42
N ALA A 11 -11.85 -5.78 -11.88
CA ALA A 11 -11.14 -6.51 -10.84
C ALA A 11 -11.98 -6.66 -9.56
N LEU A 12 -12.67 -5.60 -9.13
CA LEU A 12 -13.60 -5.65 -8.00
C LEU A 12 -14.73 -6.67 -8.25
N HIS A 13 -15.34 -6.64 -9.44
CA HIS A 13 -16.41 -7.57 -9.79
C HIS A 13 -15.92 -9.03 -9.82
N GLN A 14 -14.74 -9.29 -10.41
CA GLN A 14 -14.14 -10.62 -10.44
C GLN A 14 -13.81 -11.15 -9.04
N ALA A 15 -13.36 -10.27 -8.13
CA ALA A 15 -13.10 -10.60 -6.73
C ALA A 15 -14.37 -10.71 -5.86
N GLY A 16 -15.56 -10.48 -6.43
CA GLY A 16 -16.84 -10.50 -5.71
C GLY A 16 -16.99 -9.35 -4.71
N ILE A 17 -16.32 -8.23 -4.96
CA ILE A 17 -16.37 -7.01 -4.15
C ILE A 17 -17.38 -6.05 -4.79
N THR A 18 -18.35 -5.62 -4.01
CA THR A 18 -19.25 -4.51 -4.40
C THR A 18 -18.69 -3.21 -3.84
N ALA A 19 -18.60 -2.17 -4.65
CA ALA A 19 -18.17 -0.84 -4.23
C ALA A 19 -19.23 0.21 -4.61
N GLU A 20 -19.61 1.06 -3.66
CA GLU A 20 -20.52 2.17 -3.90
C GLU A 20 -19.74 3.37 -4.41
N LEU A 21 -19.46 3.37 -5.71
CA LEU A 21 -18.69 4.45 -6.34
C LEU A 21 -19.56 5.70 -6.47
N HIS A 22 -19.19 6.74 -5.73
CA HIS A 22 -19.82 8.06 -5.81
C HIS A 22 -18.76 9.14 -6.02
N SER A 23 -19.15 10.24 -6.68
CA SER A 23 -18.33 11.45 -6.65
C SER A 23 -18.34 12.01 -5.22
N PRO A 24 -17.18 12.24 -4.59
CA PRO A 24 -17.15 12.84 -3.27
C PRO A 24 -17.84 14.21 -3.29
N GLN A 25 -18.66 14.47 -2.27
CA GLN A 25 -19.26 15.79 -2.06
C GLN A 25 -18.44 16.52 -1.00
N PRO A 26 -17.66 17.56 -1.37
CA PRO A 26 -16.72 18.18 -0.46
C PRO A 26 -17.38 18.66 0.83
N GLN A 27 -17.00 18.05 1.95
CA GLN A 27 -17.40 18.49 3.27
C GLN A 27 -16.45 19.58 3.78
N LEU A 28 -17.00 20.72 4.23
CA LEU A 28 -16.22 21.73 4.94
C LEU A 28 -15.84 21.21 6.32
N MET A 29 -14.54 21.25 6.64
CA MET A 29 -13.99 20.86 7.93
C MET A 29 -13.55 22.09 8.73
N SER A 30 -13.79 22.05 10.03
CA SER A 30 -13.14 22.91 11.01
C SER A 30 -11.63 22.59 11.13
N LEU A 31 -10.86 23.49 11.74
CA LEU A 31 -9.44 23.26 11.98
C LEU A 31 -9.19 22.00 12.83
N ASP A 32 -10.03 21.75 13.83
CA ASP A 32 -9.91 20.57 14.69
C ASP A 32 -10.15 19.28 13.90
N GLU A 33 -11.14 19.26 13.00
CA GLU A 33 -11.41 18.12 12.10
C GLU A 33 -10.25 17.90 11.12
N VAL A 34 -9.65 18.97 10.57
CA VAL A 34 -8.46 18.88 9.71
C VAL A 34 -7.29 18.26 10.46
N LEU A 35 -7.04 18.65 11.72
CA LEU A 35 -5.97 18.09 12.54
C LEU A 35 -6.23 16.63 12.94
N GLN A 36 -7.49 16.21 13.00
CA GLN A 36 -7.89 14.82 13.27
C GLN A 36 -7.89 13.94 12.01
N ASN A 37 -7.81 14.52 10.81
CA ASN A 37 -7.82 13.77 9.56
C ASN A 37 -6.52 12.98 9.37
N LYS A 38 -6.56 11.70 9.76
CA LYS A 38 -5.44 10.77 9.63
C LYS A 38 -5.10 10.41 8.18
N PHE A 39 -6.05 10.46 7.26
CA PHE A 39 -5.81 10.13 5.85
C PHE A 39 -4.86 11.12 5.17
N ALA A 40 -4.85 12.38 5.64
CA ALA A 40 -3.92 13.40 5.15
C ALA A 40 -2.44 13.09 5.46
N LEU A 41 -2.15 12.12 6.33
CA LEU A 41 -0.79 11.69 6.66
C LEU A 41 -0.24 10.63 5.70
N LEU A 42 -1.11 10.05 4.85
CA LEU A 42 -0.72 9.01 3.89
C LEU A 42 -0.27 9.66 2.58
N ASN A 43 0.92 9.26 2.12
CA ASN A 43 1.47 9.71 0.84
C ASN A 43 1.24 8.65 -0.23
N ASP A 44 0.82 9.08 -1.42
CA ASP A 44 0.77 8.16 -2.57
C ASP A 44 2.18 7.68 -2.91
N TYR A 45 2.26 6.45 -3.42
CA TYR A 45 3.48 5.91 -4.01
C TYR A 45 3.17 5.21 -5.34
N PRO A 46 2.99 6.00 -6.43
CA PRO A 46 2.51 5.52 -7.74
C PRO A 46 3.34 4.39 -8.36
N GLN A 47 4.64 4.32 -8.06
CA GLN A 47 5.53 3.27 -8.60
C GLN A 47 5.13 1.85 -8.16
N MET A 48 4.38 1.74 -7.07
CA MET A 48 3.79 0.49 -6.58
C MET A 48 2.26 0.53 -6.63
N GLY A 49 1.71 1.52 -7.33
CA GLY A 49 0.27 1.67 -7.48
C GLY A 49 -0.45 2.10 -6.20
N PHE A 50 0.23 2.57 -5.15
CA PHE A 50 -0.42 3.06 -3.93
C PHE A 50 -1.05 4.44 -4.16
N TYR A 51 -2.37 4.52 -4.00
CA TYR A 51 -3.14 5.76 -4.07
C TYR A 51 -4.13 5.84 -2.93
N PHE A 52 -4.01 6.88 -2.11
CA PHE A 52 -4.86 7.09 -0.94
C PHE A 52 -5.89 8.18 -1.19
N ILE A 53 -7.00 8.09 -0.46
CA ILE A 53 -7.85 9.25 -0.23
C ILE A 53 -7.11 10.31 0.59
N ARG A 54 -7.60 11.54 0.53
CA ARG A 54 -7.12 12.69 1.31
C ARG A 54 -8.13 13.11 2.36
N PHE A 55 -9.41 12.87 2.12
CA PHE A 55 -10.48 13.36 2.98
C PHE A 55 -11.43 12.24 3.40
N PRO A 56 -12.04 12.31 4.60
CA PRO A 56 -12.96 11.27 5.07
C PRO A 56 -14.20 11.06 4.18
N ASP A 57 -14.68 12.11 3.51
CA ASP A 57 -15.81 12.07 2.56
C ASP A 57 -15.48 11.40 1.22
N GLU A 58 -14.22 11.03 1.01
CA GLU A 58 -13.76 10.22 -0.13
C GLU A 58 -13.74 8.71 0.19
N LEU A 59 -14.06 8.29 1.42
CA LEU A 59 -14.19 6.87 1.74
C LEU A 59 -15.24 6.22 0.85
N VAL A 60 -14.89 5.06 0.28
CA VAL A 60 -15.79 4.30 -0.59
C VAL A 60 -16.36 3.11 0.15
N PRO A 61 -17.68 3.03 0.37
CA PRO A 61 -18.29 1.85 0.96
C PRO A 61 -18.05 0.62 0.08
N MET A 62 -17.57 -0.45 0.70
CA MET A 62 -17.35 -1.73 0.03
C MET A 62 -17.98 -2.88 0.80
N GLN A 63 -18.36 -3.93 0.08
CA GLN A 63 -18.89 -5.15 0.65
C GLN A 63 -18.28 -6.38 -0.03
N GLN A 64 -17.88 -7.36 0.77
CA GLN A 64 -17.44 -8.67 0.27
C GLN A 64 -17.91 -9.75 1.25
N GLN A 65 -18.52 -10.83 0.73
CA GLN A 65 -19.00 -11.97 1.54
C GLN A 65 -19.89 -11.56 2.74
N GLY A 66 -20.71 -10.52 2.57
CA GLY A 66 -21.60 -9.99 3.62
C GLY A 66 -20.92 -9.11 4.68
N GLN A 67 -19.60 -8.93 4.62
CA GLN A 67 -18.86 -8.00 5.48
C GLN A 67 -18.82 -6.60 4.85
N HIS A 68 -18.97 -5.57 5.68
CA HIS A 68 -18.96 -4.18 5.26
C HIS A 68 -17.64 -3.50 5.63
N PHE A 69 -17.15 -2.70 4.68
CA PHE A 69 -15.90 -2.00 4.79
C PHE A 69 -15.98 -0.57 4.25
N GLN A 70 -14.97 0.23 4.56
CA GLN A 70 -14.76 1.56 4.02
C GLN A 70 -13.37 1.62 3.39
N CYS A 71 -13.31 1.70 2.07
CA CYS A 71 -12.06 1.75 1.32
C CYS A 71 -11.44 3.14 1.36
N PHE A 72 -10.14 3.19 1.64
CA PHE A 72 -9.36 4.42 1.71
C PHE A 72 -8.14 4.42 0.80
N GLU A 73 -7.87 3.31 0.10
CA GLU A 73 -6.66 3.14 -0.69
C GLU A 73 -6.83 2.05 -1.77
N LYS A 74 -6.08 2.21 -2.85
CA LYS A 74 -5.83 1.16 -3.85
C LYS A 74 -4.32 0.97 -4.04
N CYS A 75 -3.86 -0.28 -3.98
CA CYS A 75 -2.48 -0.71 -4.20
C CYS A 75 -2.37 -1.79 -5.30
N CYS A 76 -1.16 -2.28 -5.55
CA CYS A 76 -0.90 -3.34 -6.55
C CYS A 76 -1.57 -4.69 -6.25
N TYR A 77 -1.95 -4.97 -5.00
CA TYR A 77 -2.58 -6.23 -4.58
C TYR A 77 -4.11 -6.14 -4.44
N GLY A 78 -4.68 -4.92 -4.46
CA GLY A 78 -6.10 -4.71 -4.23
C GLY A 78 -6.35 -3.41 -3.47
N TYR A 79 -7.22 -3.45 -2.47
CA TYR A 79 -7.73 -2.25 -1.79
C TYR A 79 -7.58 -2.33 -0.28
N PHE A 80 -6.96 -1.32 0.36
CA PHE A 80 -7.05 -1.23 1.82
C PHE A 80 -8.37 -0.63 2.27
N VAL A 81 -8.94 -1.28 3.26
CA VAL A 81 -10.25 -0.96 3.79
C VAL A 81 -10.25 -1.01 5.32
N LEU A 82 -11.15 -0.23 5.91
CA LEU A 82 -11.46 -0.29 7.34
C LEU A 82 -12.71 -1.14 7.54
N ASN A 83 -12.67 -2.06 8.50
CA ASN A 83 -13.89 -2.72 8.96
C ASN A 83 -14.65 -1.84 9.98
N THR A 84 -15.81 -2.30 10.44
CA THR A 84 -16.65 -1.59 11.42
C THR A 84 -15.99 -1.36 12.79
N LYS A 85 -14.90 -2.07 13.10
CA LYS A 85 -14.10 -1.91 14.33
C LYS A 85 -12.89 -0.98 14.14
N GLY A 86 -12.66 -0.48 12.92
CA GLY A 86 -11.51 0.36 12.58
C GLY A 86 -10.21 -0.40 12.31
N ASN A 87 -10.26 -1.74 12.23
CA ASN A 87 -9.12 -2.55 11.81
C ASN A 87 -8.90 -2.38 10.30
N VAL A 88 -7.65 -2.46 9.86
CA VAL A 88 -7.28 -2.38 8.44
C VAL A 88 -7.16 -3.77 7.84
N TYR A 89 -7.79 -3.94 6.69
CA TYR A 89 -7.73 -5.14 5.87
C TYR A 89 -7.33 -4.79 4.44
N LEU A 90 -6.78 -5.76 3.72
CA LEU A 90 -6.64 -5.75 2.27
C LEU A 90 -7.74 -6.64 1.68
N LEU A 91 -8.55 -6.09 0.79
CA LEU A 91 -9.40 -6.89 -0.09
C LEU A 91 -8.57 -7.21 -1.33
N SER A 92 -8.11 -8.46 -1.44
CA SER A 92 -7.23 -8.88 -2.53
C SER A 92 -8.00 -9.02 -3.84
N THR A 93 -7.43 -8.51 -4.93
CA THR A 93 -7.99 -8.65 -6.28
C THR A 93 -7.11 -9.46 -7.24
N ASN A 94 -5.97 -9.94 -6.76
CA ASN A 94 -5.10 -10.88 -7.47
C ASN A 94 -4.49 -11.89 -6.48
N ASP A 95 -3.80 -12.88 -7.03
CA ASP A 95 -3.14 -13.99 -6.35
C ASP A 95 -1.61 -13.83 -6.26
N ASP A 96 -1.07 -12.67 -6.66
CA ASP A 96 0.38 -12.40 -6.68
C ASP A 96 1.04 -12.47 -5.29
N TYR A 97 0.26 -12.25 -4.23
CA TYR A 97 0.71 -12.28 -2.83
C TYR A 97 0.02 -13.36 -2.01
N THR A 98 -1.29 -13.60 -2.22
CA THR A 98 -2.08 -14.49 -1.38
C THR A 98 -3.36 -14.94 -2.07
N ASP A 99 -3.78 -16.18 -1.78
CA ASP A 99 -5.08 -16.71 -2.20
C ASP A 99 -6.24 -16.20 -1.32
N ALA A 100 -5.93 -15.52 -0.20
CA ALA A 100 -6.93 -15.02 0.72
C ALA A 100 -7.61 -13.75 0.18
N SER A 101 -8.93 -13.80 0.04
CA SER A 101 -9.71 -12.67 -0.49
C SER A 101 -9.77 -11.46 0.48
N VAL A 102 -9.65 -11.72 1.78
CA VAL A 102 -9.66 -10.70 2.85
C VAL A 102 -8.50 -10.97 3.81
N VAL A 103 -7.54 -10.05 3.86
CA VAL A 103 -6.31 -10.21 4.65
C VAL A 103 -6.29 -9.17 5.76
N TRP A 104 -6.05 -9.60 6.99
CA TRP A 104 -5.82 -8.67 8.10
C TRP A 104 -4.45 -8.00 7.95
N VAL A 105 -4.39 -6.68 8.09
CA VAL A 105 -3.16 -5.90 7.86
C VAL A 105 -2.70 -5.19 9.12
N ASN A 106 -3.60 -4.47 9.80
CA ASN A 106 -3.30 -3.77 11.04
C ASN A 106 -4.51 -3.70 11.96
N HIS A 107 -4.26 -3.48 13.25
CA HIS A 107 -5.32 -3.31 14.23
C HIS A 107 -6.01 -1.94 14.12
N SER A 108 -5.36 -0.95 13.54
CA SER A 108 -5.95 0.38 13.35
C SER A 108 -5.30 1.16 12.21
N LEU A 109 -5.99 2.19 11.72
CA LEU A 109 -5.43 3.16 10.77
C LEU A 109 -4.15 3.82 11.29
N ASP A 110 -4.04 4.03 12.61
CA ASP A 110 -2.86 4.63 13.24
C ASP A 110 -1.62 3.72 13.13
N GLU A 111 -1.80 2.44 13.42
CA GLU A 111 -0.75 1.42 13.27
C GLU A 111 -0.36 1.23 11.81
N PHE A 112 -1.33 1.27 10.90
CA PHE A 112 -1.09 1.24 9.46
C PHE A 112 -0.26 2.45 9.00
N ILE A 113 -0.63 3.68 9.39
CA ILE A 113 0.12 4.90 9.03
C ILE A 113 1.56 4.81 9.51
N LYS A 114 1.78 4.34 10.75
CA LYS A 114 3.13 4.15 11.29
C LYS A 114 3.91 3.14 10.46
N SER A 115 3.32 1.97 10.19
CA SER A 115 3.95 0.89 9.43
C SER A 115 4.30 1.34 8.00
N TYR A 116 3.34 1.94 7.30
CA TYR A 116 3.52 2.49 5.96
C TYR A 116 4.59 3.59 5.91
N SER A 117 4.62 4.46 6.91
CA SER A 117 5.64 5.52 7.01
C SER A 117 7.04 4.94 7.22
N ARG A 118 7.20 3.85 7.99
CA ARG A 118 8.49 3.17 8.13
C ARG A 118 8.94 2.53 6.82
N LEU A 119 8.02 1.88 6.11
CA LEU A 119 8.28 1.33 4.78
C LEU A 119 8.76 2.42 3.81
N LEU A 120 8.00 3.51 3.68
CA LEU A 120 8.37 4.62 2.79
C LEU A 120 9.68 5.28 3.19
N ALA A 121 9.97 5.41 4.49
CA ALA A 121 11.26 5.93 4.93
C ALA A 121 12.42 5.06 4.42
N GLY A 122 12.29 3.74 4.47
CA GLY A 122 13.26 2.81 3.86
C GLY A 122 13.39 3.01 2.35
N VAL A 123 12.27 3.10 1.65
CA VAL A 123 12.23 3.34 0.19
C VAL A 123 12.94 4.65 -0.20
N PHE A 124 12.74 5.73 0.56
CA PHE A 124 13.45 6.99 0.29
C PHE A 124 14.95 6.92 0.62
N GLN A 125 15.35 6.12 1.62
CA GLN A 125 16.76 5.86 1.87
C GLN A 125 17.41 5.11 0.69
N LEU A 126 16.72 4.14 0.10
CA LEU A 126 17.20 3.44 -1.11
C LEU A 126 17.41 4.43 -2.26
N LYS A 127 16.42 5.30 -2.53
CA LYS A 127 16.51 6.32 -3.58
C LYS A 127 17.68 7.29 -3.39
N GLY A 128 18.04 7.57 -2.12
CA GLY A 128 19.14 8.47 -1.77
C GLY A 128 20.52 7.80 -1.68
N SER A 129 20.60 6.47 -1.85
CA SER A 129 21.83 5.72 -1.66
C SER A 129 22.63 5.55 -2.96
N ASP A 130 23.93 5.29 -2.82
CA ASP A 130 24.79 4.97 -3.95
C ASP A 130 24.58 3.52 -4.40
N THR A 131 23.79 3.35 -5.46
CA THR A 131 23.51 2.05 -6.11
C THR A 131 24.27 1.90 -7.42
N SER A 132 25.45 2.54 -7.57
CA SER A 132 26.19 2.59 -8.84
C SER A 132 26.68 1.23 -9.35
N THR A 133 26.73 0.22 -8.49
CA THR A 133 27.11 -1.15 -8.82
C THR A 133 26.09 -2.12 -8.22
N GLN A 134 26.01 -3.31 -8.81
CA GLN A 134 25.12 -4.38 -8.34
C GLN A 134 25.43 -4.79 -6.88
N GLU A 135 26.71 -4.88 -6.52
CA GLU A 135 27.14 -5.17 -5.13
C GLU A 135 26.63 -4.11 -4.14
N LYS A 136 26.77 -2.82 -4.48
CA LYS A 136 26.27 -1.73 -3.64
C LYS A 136 24.74 -1.74 -3.55
N LEU A 137 24.06 -2.05 -4.66
CA LEU A 137 22.61 -2.19 -4.70
C LEU A 137 22.14 -3.27 -3.72
N PHE A 138 22.65 -4.50 -3.83
CA PHE A 138 22.22 -5.58 -2.93
C PHE A 138 22.56 -5.27 -1.47
N ALA A 139 23.75 -4.74 -1.19
CA ALA A 139 24.13 -4.36 0.16
C ALA A 139 23.19 -3.30 0.78
N ILE A 140 22.66 -2.37 -0.02
CA ILE A 140 21.70 -1.38 0.50
C ILE A 140 20.29 -1.94 0.61
N LEU A 141 19.85 -2.83 -0.29
CA LEU A 141 18.56 -3.50 -0.20
C LEU A 141 18.47 -4.31 1.10
N ASP A 142 19.45 -5.18 1.36
CA ASP A 142 19.53 -5.98 2.59
C ASP A 142 19.50 -5.10 3.84
N LYS A 143 20.32 -4.03 3.84
CA LYS A 143 20.41 -3.11 4.98
C LYS A 143 19.06 -2.41 5.25
N VAL A 144 18.41 -1.90 4.20
CA VAL A 144 17.13 -1.19 4.35
C VAL A 144 16.02 -2.14 4.76
N ALA A 145 15.95 -3.33 4.15
CA ALA A 145 14.98 -4.34 4.53
C ALA A 145 15.10 -4.73 6.00
N GLN A 146 16.33 -4.96 6.48
CA GLN A 146 16.59 -5.23 7.89
C GLN A 146 16.14 -4.05 8.78
N GLN A 147 16.44 -2.81 8.40
CA GLN A 147 16.04 -1.63 9.16
C GLN A 147 14.51 -1.46 9.22
N VAL A 148 13.81 -1.68 8.11
CA VAL A 148 12.35 -1.65 8.06
C VAL A 148 11.79 -2.79 8.92
N THR A 149 12.33 -4.00 8.82
CA THR A 149 11.95 -5.16 9.63
C THR A 149 12.03 -4.85 11.12
N GLU A 150 13.17 -4.37 11.61
CA GLU A 150 13.30 -4.03 13.03
C GLU A 150 12.36 -2.89 13.43
N SER A 151 12.18 -1.88 12.57
CA SER A 151 11.27 -0.76 12.84
C SER A 151 9.80 -1.22 12.95
N ILE A 152 9.38 -2.19 12.12
CA ILE A 152 8.03 -2.78 12.18
C ILE A 152 7.91 -3.71 13.40
N ARG A 153 8.95 -4.48 13.70
CA ARG A 153 8.99 -5.36 14.88
C ARG A 153 8.80 -4.58 16.18
N GLU A 154 9.43 -3.41 16.30
CA GLU A 154 9.27 -2.50 17.44
C GLU A 154 7.84 -1.96 17.57
N LEU A 155 7.14 -1.78 16.45
CA LEU A 155 5.73 -1.36 16.47
C LEU A 155 4.82 -2.50 16.92
N ASN A 156 4.89 -3.64 16.24
CA ASN A 156 4.10 -4.82 16.56
C ASN A 156 4.69 -6.05 15.83
N PRO A 157 5.24 -7.04 16.54
CA PRO A 157 5.89 -8.19 15.92
C PRO A 157 4.91 -9.08 15.12
N LYS A 158 3.60 -9.02 15.39
CA LYS A 158 2.60 -9.79 14.61
C LYS A 158 2.51 -9.34 13.16
N LEU A 159 2.95 -8.12 12.86
CA LEU A 159 3.02 -7.60 11.50
C LEU A 159 4.13 -8.27 10.69
N LEU A 160 4.95 -9.12 11.29
CA LEU A 160 6.03 -9.87 10.64
C LEU A 160 5.83 -11.38 10.74
N GLU A 161 4.61 -11.82 11.11
CA GLU A 161 4.27 -13.23 11.00
C GLU A 161 4.28 -13.66 9.52
N GLU A 162 4.62 -14.92 9.27
CA GLU A 162 4.68 -15.49 7.91
C GLU A 162 3.36 -15.29 7.18
N GLY A 163 3.43 -14.79 5.95
CA GLY A 163 2.25 -14.49 5.13
C GLY A 163 1.52 -13.21 5.53
N SER A 164 2.17 -12.34 6.31
CA SER A 164 1.69 -10.98 6.55
C SER A 164 2.09 -10.05 5.41
N LEU A 165 1.30 -8.99 5.21
CA LEU A 165 1.53 -8.10 4.08
C LEU A 165 2.83 -7.29 4.24
N TRP A 166 3.22 -6.98 5.47
CA TRP A 166 4.44 -6.22 5.72
C TRP A 166 5.68 -7.07 5.47
N GLU A 167 5.65 -8.36 5.83
CA GLU A 167 6.69 -9.32 5.41
C GLU A 167 6.83 -9.33 3.89
N GLN A 168 5.71 -9.40 3.14
CA GLN A 168 5.75 -9.35 1.68
C GLN A 168 6.40 -8.07 1.16
N PHE A 169 6.05 -6.88 1.67
CA PHE A 169 6.69 -5.65 1.23
C PHE A 169 8.18 -5.57 1.57
N ILE A 170 8.59 -6.16 2.69
CA ILE A 170 10.01 -6.27 3.06
C ILE A 170 10.73 -7.20 2.09
N TYR A 171 10.17 -8.38 1.80
CA TYR A 171 10.69 -9.31 0.79
C TYR A 171 10.87 -8.64 -0.57
N MET A 172 9.88 -7.84 -1.00
CA MET A 172 10.00 -7.08 -2.26
C MET A 172 11.16 -6.08 -2.23
N ILE A 173 11.50 -5.49 -1.08
CA ILE A 173 12.68 -4.64 -0.96
C ILE A 173 13.94 -5.48 -1.08
N GLU A 174 14.07 -6.58 -0.32
CA GLU A 174 15.24 -7.45 -0.32
C GLU A 174 15.58 -7.94 -1.74
N ASP A 175 14.57 -8.40 -2.47
CA ASP A 175 14.73 -9.00 -3.78
C ASP A 175 14.63 -7.97 -4.93
N GLY A 176 14.55 -6.66 -4.59
CA GLY A 176 14.61 -5.56 -5.56
C GLY A 176 13.36 -5.34 -6.41
N TRP A 177 12.24 -6.02 -6.09
CA TRP A 177 10.94 -5.87 -6.75
C TRP A 177 10.16 -4.64 -6.30
N PHE A 178 10.50 -4.07 -5.14
CA PHE A 178 9.90 -2.83 -4.70
C PHE A 178 10.43 -1.67 -5.56
N ASN A 179 9.60 -1.19 -6.48
CA ASN A 179 10.01 -0.21 -7.49
C ASN A 179 10.45 1.11 -6.84
N ILE A 180 11.77 1.33 -6.73
CA ILE A 180 12.37 2.60 -6.27
C ILE A 180 12.63 3.59 -7.41
N ALA A 181 12.74 3.08 -8.64
CA ALA A 181 12.94 3.82 -9.87
C ALA A 181 12.15 3.15 -11.01
N TYR A 182 12.29 3.65 -12.24
CA TYR A 182 11.73 2.95 -13.40
C TYR A 182 12.36 1.56 -13.51
N HIS A 183 11.52 0.52 -13.54
CA HIS A 183 11.96 -0.85 -13.76
C HIS A 183 12.76 -0.95 -15.07
N GLU A 184 13.71 -1.88 -15.17
CA GLU A 184 14.53 -2.07 -16.38
C GLU A 184 13.71 -2.28 -17.65
N ILE A 185 12.51 -2.87 -17.52
CA ILE A 185 11.52 -3.02 -18.60
C ILE A 185 11.16 -1.67 -19.23
N PHE A 186 11.09 -0.60 -18.45
CA PHE A 186 10.87 0.75 -18.99
C PHE A 186 12.03 1.14 -19.93
N TYR A 187 13.28 0.93 -19.50
CA TYR A 187 14.44 1.21 -20.34
C TYR A 187 14.48 0.33 -21.59
N ILE A 188 14.05 -0.93 -21.50
CA ILE A 188 13.91 -1.82 -22.65
C ILE A 188 12.85 -1.30 -23.63
N ARG A 189 11.66 -0.93 -23.14
CA ARG A 189 10.57 -0.36 -23.95
C ARG A 189 10.98 0.94 -24.63
N GLU A 190 11.79 1.76 -23.96
CA GLU A 190 12.31 3.02 -24.49
C GLU A 190 13.56 2.84 -25.39
N GLY A 191 13.98 1.60 -25.67
CA GLY A 191 15.15 1.31 -26.50
C GLY A 191 16.49 1.73 -25.89
N ARG A 192 16.54 1.89 -24.56
CA ARG A 192 17.71 2.33 -23.78
C ARG A 192 18.44 1.18 -23.09
N ARG A 193 17.93 -0.04 -23.18
CA ARG A 193 18.56 -1.29 -22.70
C ARG A 193 18.12 -2.46 -23.58
N SER A 194 19.02 -3.42 -23.83
CA SER A 194 18.66 -4.68 -24.51
C SER A 194 18.08 -5.69 -23.52
N LEU A 195 17.26 -6.61 -24.04
CA LEU A 195 16.88 -7.84 -23.33
C LEU A 195 18.12 -8.72 -23.11
#